data_AF-A0A9D6MJV1-F1
#
_entry.id   AF-A0A9D6MJV1-F1
#
_cell.length_a   1.000
_cell.length_b   1.000
_cell.length_c   1.000
_cell.angle_alpha   90.00
_cell.angle_beta   90.00
_cell.angle_gamma   90.00
#
_symmetry.space_group_name_H-M   'P 1'
#
loop_
_entity.id
_entity.type
_entity.pdbx_description
1 polymer ?
#
loop_
_entity_poly.entity_id
_entity_poly.type
_entity_poly.pdbx_seq_one_letter_code
_entity_poly.pdbx_strand_id
1 'polypeptide(L)'
;MSVLYEWLAGLAQDGRIPASLGYAFVVRGAIAVLLLAPLLGGISHLVVARRLAFLSTALGQAALTGLTIGLVLGEPLNAPYGGIFGFCLLSAIGMV
;
A
#
# COMPACT_ATOMS: atom_id res chain seq x y z
N MET A 1 -2.28 17.51 -11.58
CA MET A 1 -1.68 17.07 -10.28
C MET A 1 -0.59 18.04 -9.79
N SER A 2 -0.74 19.35 -9.97
CA SER A 2 0.22 20.39 -9.50
C SER A 2 -0.39 21.34 -8.48
N VAL A 3 -1.66 21.73 -8.68
CA VAL A 3 -2.41 22.66 -7.82
C VAL A 3 -2.46 22.23 -6.35
N LEU A 4 -2.60 20.92 -6.10
CA LEU A 4 -2.66 20.36 -4.75
C LEU A 4 -1.28 20.38 -4.07
N TYR A 5 -0.19 20.27 -4.83
CA TYR A 5 1.17 20.41 -4.30
C TYR A 5 1.51 21.87 -4.00
N GLU A 6 1.12 22.80 -4.88
CA GLU A 6 1.34 24.24 -4.66
C GLU A 6 0.55 24.76 -3.46
N TRP A 7 -0.71 24.32 -3.30
CA TRP A 7 -1.53 24.70 -2.16
C TRP A 7 -0.98 24.15 -0.84
N LEU A 8 -0.47 22.91 -0.84
CA LEU A 8 0.13 22.30 0.34
C LEU A 8 1.54 22.85 0.64
N ALA A 9 2.30 23.24 -0.39
CA ALA A 9 3.58 23.92 -0.24
C ALA A 9 3.42 25.34 0.33
N GLY A 10 2.35 26.06 -0.05
CA GLY A 10 1.99 27.36 0.54
C GLY A 10 1.66 27.25 2.04
N LEU A 11 0.95 26.19 2.43
CA LEU A 11 0.65 25.91 3.84
C LEU A 11 1.87 25.46 4.66
N ALA A 12 2.88 24.86 4.01
CA ALA A 12 4.15 24.51 4.63
C ALA A 12 5.02 25.74 4.93
N GLN A 13 4.89 26.81 4.13
CA GLN A 13 5.58 28.08 4.34
C GLN A 13 5.01 28.88 5.52
N ASP A 14 3.74 28.67 5.87
CA ASP A 14 3.04 29.33 7.00
C ASP A 14 3.41 28.75 8.39
N GLY A 15 4.36 27.81 8.47
CA GLY A 15 4.91 27.32 9.75
C GLY A 15 3.93 26.52 10.63
N ARG A 16 2.73 26.21 10.13
CA ARG A 16 1.68 25.47 10.87
C ARG A 16 1.81 23.93 10.79
N ILE A 17 2.75 23.41 10.00
CA ILE A 17 2.98 21.98 9.81
C ILE A 17 4.49 21.66 9.95
N PRO A 18 4.86 20.53 10.60
CA PRO A 18 6.26 20.15 10.79
C PRO A 18 6.98 20.01 9.45
N ALA A 19 8.25 20.43 9.39
CA ALA A 19 9.08 20.53 8.18
C ALA A 19 9.17 19.24 7.32
N SER A 20 8.76 18.10 7.86
CA SER A 20 8.64 16.81 7.16
C SER A 20 7.50 16.77 6.12
N LEU A 21 6.47 17.61 6.22
CA LEU A 21 5.35 17.66 5.28
C LEU A 21 5.59 18.53 4.03
N GLY A 22 6.72 19.25 3.97
CA GLY A 22 7.12 19.99 2.76
C GLY A 22 7.67 19.11 1.64
N TYR A 23 8.05 17.86 1.94
CA TYR A 23 8.55 16.92 0.93
C TYR A 23 7.40 16.27 0.17
N ALA A 24 7.40 16.42 -1.16
CA ALA A 24 6.43 15.82 -2.07
C ALA A 24 6.25 14.29 -1.88
N PHE A 25 7.28 13.59 -1.37
CA PHE A 25 7.21 12.17 -1.02
C PHE A 25 6.25 11.88 0.15
N VAL A 26 6.33 12.68 1.22
CA VAL A 26 5.50 12.49 2.42
C VAL A 26 4.04 12.83 2.13
N VAL A 27 3.81 13.86 1.32
CA VAL A 27 2.47 14.23 0.82
C VAL A 27 1.85 13.10 0.00
N ARG A 28 2.61 12.52 -0.93
CA ARG A 28 2.18 11.34 -1.71
C ARG A 28 1.86 10.16 -0.80
N GLY A 29 2.73 9.89 0.18
CA GLY A 29 2.52 8.82 1.15
C GLY A 29 1.26 9.01 1.98
N ALA A 30 1.02 10.23 2.47
CA ALA A 30 -0.18 10.55 3.25
C ALA A 30 -1.46 10.39 2.43
N ILE A 31 -1.49 10.88 1.19
CA ILE A 31 -2.63 10.72 0.28
C ILE A 31 -2.85 9.24 -0.04
N ALA A 32 -1.78 8.49 -0.30
CA ALA A 32 -1.86 7.06 -0.57
C ALA A 32 -2.44 6.30 0.63
N VAL A 33 -1.93 6.53 1.85
CA VAL A 33 -2.44 5.88 3.07
C VAL A 33 -3.89 6.28 3.35
N LEU A 34 -4.25 7.54 3.17
CA LEU A 34 -5.62 8.02 3.35
C LEU A 34 -6.61 7.35 2.38
N LEU A 35 -6.17 6.99 1.18
CA LEU A 35 -6.99 6.30 0.18
C LEU A 35 -7.00 4.77 0.41
N LEU A 36 -5.86 4.19 0.79
CA LEU A 36 -5.71 2.75 1.00
C LEU A 36 -6.37 2.28 2.30
N ALA A 37 -6.31 3.07 3.37
CA ALA A 37 -6.88 2.74 4.68
C ALA A 37 -8.39 2.45 4.65
N PRO A 38 -9.26 3.31 4.08
CA PRO A 38 -10.68 3.01 3.96
C PRO A 38 -10.96 1.87 2.98
N LEU A 39 -10.15 1.70 1.92
CA LEU A 39 -10.29 0.59 0.98
C LEU A 39 -10.04 -0.76 1.68
N LEU A 40 -8.95 -0.86 2.44
CA LEU A 40 -8.59 -2.04 3.24
C LEU A 40 -9.55 -2.26 4.41
N GLY A 41 -10.03 -1.20 5.05
CA GLY A 41 -11.06 -1.24 6.07
C GLY A 41 -12.40 -1.76 5.53
N GLY A 42 -12.80 -1.36 4.32
CA GLY A 42 -13.99 -1.87 3.64
C GLY A 42 -13.89 -3.35 3.27
N ILE A 43 -12.73 -3.80 2.79
CA ILE A 43 -12.46 -5.22 2.52
C ILE A 43 -12.59 -6.08 3.79
N SER A 44 -12.24 -5.53 4.95
CA SER A 44 -12.37 -6.23 6.25
C SER A 44 -13.83 -6.61 6.58
N HIS A 45 -14.81 -5.81 6.14
CA HIS A 45 -16.22 -6.13 6.32
C HIS A 45 -16.71 -7.21 5.33
N LEU A 46 -16.14 -7.25 4.12
CA LEU A 46 -16.42 -8.28 3.11
C LEU A 46 -15.85 -9.66 3.50
N VAL A 47 -14.73 -9.65 4.22
CA VAL A 47 -14.08 -10.82 4.78
C VAL A 47 -14.91 -11.50 5.89
N VAL A 48 -15.66 -10.71 6.69
CA VAL A 48 -16.62 -11.23 7.69
C VAL A 48 -17.76 -12.00 7.03
N ALA A 49 -18.27 -11.52 5.89
CA ALA A 49 -19.36 -12.18 5.17
C ALA A 49 -18.99 -13.54 4.54
N ARG A 50 -17.69 -13.80 4.30
CA ARG A 50 -17.19 -15.07 3.71
C ARG A 50 -16.34 -15.94 4.64
N ARG A 51 -16.24 -15.63 5.95
CA ARG A 51 -15.38 -16.32 6.93
C ARG A 51 -13.91 -16.42 6.49
N LEU A 52 -13.36 -15.38 5.85
CA LEU A 52 -11.95 -15.34 5.41
C LEU A 52 -11.06 -14.46 6.30
N ALA A 53 -11.39 -14.32 7.59
CA ALA A 53 -10.75 -13.35 8.51
C ALA A 53 -9.22 -13.48 8.60
N PHE A 54 -8.70 -14.70 8.48
CA PHE A 54 -7.26 -14.96 8.48
C PHE A 54 -6.59 -14.74 7.11
N LEU A 55 -7.36 -14.64 6.03
CA LEU A 55 -6.82 -14.44 4.69
C LEU A 55 -6.25 -13.03 4.53
N SER A 56 -6.87 -11.99 5.11
CA SER A 56 -6.37 -10.61 4.95
C SER A 56 -5.00 -10.41 5.61
N THR A 57 -4.80 -10.98 6.80
CA THR A 57 -3.49 -10.91 7.49
C THR A 57 -2.44 -11.82 6.85
N ALA A 58 -2.82 -13.04 6.43
CA ALA A 58 -1.91 -13.97 5.75
C ALA A 58 -1.50 -13.46 4.36
N LEU A 59 -2.44 -12.90 3.59
CA LEU A 59 -2.19 -12.31 2.27
C LEU A 59 -1.25 -11.11 2.36
N GLY A 60 -1.35 -10.27 3.41
CA GLY A 60 -0.45 -9.14 3.61
C GLY A 60 1.01 -9.55 3.83
N GLN A 61 1.25 -10.55 4.68
CA GLN A 61 2.60 -11.10 4.90
C GLN A 61 3.11 -11.89 3.69
N ALA A 62 2.22 -12.61 2.99
CA ALA A 62 2.54 -13.27 1.74
C ALA A 62 2.93 -12.26 0.65
N ALA A 63 2.22 -11.13 0.53
CA ALA A 63 2.54 -10.08 -0.44
C ALA A 63 3.93 -9.46 -0.21
N LEU A 64 4.32 -9.22 1.05
CA LEU A 64 5.66 -8.72 1.39
C LEU A 64 6.76 -9.73 1.05
N THR A 65 6.49 -11.02 1.30
CA THR A 65 7.41 -12.10 0.95
C THR A 65 7.54 -12.24 -0.56
N GLY A 66 6.42 -12.21 -1.29
CA GLY A 66 6.35 -12.22 -2.75
C GLY A 66 7.03 -11.02 -3.40
N LEU A 67 6.85 -9.83 -2.84
CA LEU A 67 7.59 -8.63 -3.23
C LEU A 67 9.10 -8.87 -3.13
N THR A 68 9.55 -9.36 -1.97
CA THR A 68 10.98 -9.59 -1.72
C THR A 68 11.54 -10.64 -2.67
N ILE A 69 10.83 -11.75 -2.88
CA ILE A 69 11.23 -12.81 -3.81
C ILE A 69 11.23 -12.30 -5.26
N GLY A 70 10.21 -11.53 -5.68
CA GLY A 70 10.11 -10.96 -7.02
C GLY A 70 11.24 -9.99 -7.34
N LEU A 71 11.62 -9.16 -6.36
CA LEU A 71 12.78 -8.27 -6.47
C LEU A 71 14.10 -9.04 -6.58
N VAL A 72 14.27 -10.13 -5.81
CA VAL A 72 15.46 -11.00 -5.90
C VAL A 72 15.53 -11.72 -7.26
N LEU A 73 14.39 -12.08 -7.85
CA LEU A 73 14.30 -12.68 -9.17
C LEU A 73 14.64 -11.72 -10.32
N GLY A 74 14.85 -10.43 -10.03
CA GLY A 74 15.23 -9.42 -11.01
C GLY A 74 14.04 -8.72 -11.68
N GLU A 75 12.83 -8.77 -11.10
CA GLU A 75 11.73 -7.94 -11.59
C GLU A 75 12.02 -6.44 -11.40
N PRO A 76 11.54 -5.59 -12.33
CA PRO A 76 11.76 -4.15 -12.25
C PRO A 76 11.22 -3.58 -10.94
N LEU A 77 12.03 -2.76 -10.26
CA LEU A 77 11.72 -2.15 -8.97
C LEU A 77 10.42 -1.33 -8.98
N ASN A 78 10.00 -0.87 -10.16
CA ASN A 78 8.82 -0.05 -10.33
C ASN A 78 7.52 -0.87 -10.38
N ALA A 79 7.61 -2.19 -10.56
CA ALA A 79 6.45 -3.05 -10.83
C ALA A 79 6.74 -4.56 -10.60
N PRO A 80 7.10 -5.02 -9.39
CA PRO A 80 7.27 -6.45 -9.09
C PRO A 80 5.91 -7.16 -8.94
N TYR A 81 5.06 -7.05 -9.96
CA TYR A 81 3.72 -7.64 -9.97
C TYR A 81 3.78 -9.17 -10.01
N GLY A 82 4.76 -9.75 -10.70
CA GLY A 82 4.91 -11.20 -10.79
C GLY A 82 5.18 -11.83 -9.42
N GLY A 83 6.10 -11.26 -8.65
CA GLY A 83 6.41 -11.71 -7.30
C GLY A 83 5.26 -11.54 -6.32
N ILE A 84 4.63 -10.36 -6.29
CA ILE A 84 3.53 -10.06 -5.36
C ILE A 84 2.32 -10.96 -5.65
N PHE A 85 1.84 -10.98 -6.91
CA PHE A 85 0.65 -11.75 -7.26
C PHE A 85 0.91 -13.25 -7.29
N GLY A 86 2.06 -13.69 -7.80
CA GLY A 86 2.42 -15.10 -7.89
C GLY A 86 2.52 -15.76 -6.51
N PHE A 87 3.21 -15.13 -5.56
CA PHE A 87 3.37 -15.69 -4.22
C PHE A 87 2.07 -15.62 -3.40
N CYS A 88 1.29 -14.54 -3.54
CA CYS A 88 -0.04 -14.44 -2.95
C CYS A 88 -0.99 -15.52 -3.45
N LEU A 89 -1.00 -15.80 -4.77
CA LEU A 89 -1.85 -16.82 -5.36
C LEU A 89 -1.44 -18.22 -4.90
N LEU A 90 -0.14 -18.53 -4.87
CA LEU A 90 0.38 -19.79 -4.34
C LEU A 90 -0.02 -20.00 -2.87
N SER A 91 0.14 -18.96 -2.04
CA SER A 91 -0.21 -19.04 -0.61
C SER A 91 -1.72 -19.17 -0.39
N ALA A 92 -2.55 -18.51 -1.20
CA ALA A 92 -4.00 -18.65 -1.14
C ALA A 92 -4.48 -20.05 -1.55
N ILE A 93 -3.86 -20.66 -2.58
CA ILE A 93 -4.15 -22.04 -2.99
C ILE A 93 -3.68 -23.04 -1.93
N GLY A 94 -2.51 -22.84 -1.33
CA GLY A 94 -1.99 -23.74 -0.29
C GLY A 94 -2.75 -23.69 1.05
N MET A 95 -3.59 -22.69 1.27
CA MET A 95 -4.42 -22.52 2.48
C MET A 95 -5.85 -23.06 2.31
N VAL A 96 -6.28 -23.33 1.07
CA VAL A 96 -7.54 -24.05 0.75
C VAL A 96 -7.36 -25.54 0.94
#